data_AF-K0BA77-F1
#
_entry.id   AF-K0BA77-F1
#
_cell.length_a   1.000
_cell.length_b   1.000
_cell.length_c   1.000
_cell.angle_alpha   90.00
_cell.angle_beta   90.00
_cell.angle_gamma   90.00
#
_symmetry.space_group_name_H-M   'P 1'
#
loop_
_entity.id
_entity.type
_entity.pdbx_description
1 polymer ?
#
loop_
_entity_poly.entity_id
_entity_poly.type
_entity_poly.pdbx_seq_one_letter_code
_entity_poly.pdbx_strand_id
1 'polypeptide(L)'
;MTKIILFLDETNHGKKNNVFKKNLVLITSILSGVLILSSLFFTSVVGEEHQVELNSLTNTGYFIQNLKGDTIDTHLSWRLVDGDTLYVNILNGEKHSEKIELIKSVLLSGETIEIDNSLLHKGPEGTMSTYYLGWKGALEAASEKQDTELFIPINIELINSKNGEGDITIELSNFRNGDGYSGWTKSITDDTQNQILKSHIVIFETDNLSDSQFKTILRHELGHAFGLAHSTAPEDLMYPSIETDFPYISDCTIDAIIHLYDGGTSSEVICQI
;
A
#
# COMPACT_ATOMS: atom_id res chain seq x y z
N MET A 1 93.26 -16.83 -22.55
CA MET A 1 92.18 -16.26 -21.70
C MET A 1 90.93 -17.10 -21.95
N THR A 2 90.46 -17.72 -20.88
CA THR A 2 89.49 -18.82 -20.76
C THR A 2 88.09 -18.49 -21.33
N LYS A 3 87.41 -19.46 -21.95
CA LYS A 3 86.02 -19.77 -21.57
C LYS A 3 85.57 -21.19 -21.94
N ILE A 4 84.88 -21.74 -20.96
CA ILE A 4 84.45 -23.11 -20.72
C ILE A 4 83.04 -23.33 -21.29
N ILE A 5 82.80 -24.58 -21.70
CA ILE A 5 81.54 -25.25 -22.05
C ILE A 5 80.49 -25.12 -20.94
N LEU A 6 79.19 -25.04 -21.26
CA LEU A 6 78.16 -25.94 -20.67
C LEU A 6 76.80 -25.85 -21.36
N PHE A 7 76.40 -27.03 -21.84
CA PHE A 7 75.07 -27.54 -22.11
C PHE A 7 74.07 -27.33 -20.97
N LEU A 8 72.78 -27.49 -21.31
CA LEU A 8 71.59 -27.94 -20.53
C LEU A 8 70.41 -27.00 -20.91
N ASP A 9 69.17 -27.43 -21.16
CA ASP A 9 68.50 -28.73 -21.22
C ASP A 9 67.07 -28.41 -21.72
N GLU A 10 66.72 -28.82 -22.94
CA GLU A 10 65.37 -28.66 -23.51
C GLU A 10 64.49 -29.87 -23.16
N THR A 11 64.04 -30.01 -21.91
CA THR A 11 63.01 -31.02 -21.60
C THR A 11 62.08 -30.62 -20.45
N ASN A 12 61.32 -29.52 -20.53
CA ASN A 12 60.25 -29.30 -19.54
C ASN A 12 59.00 -28.49 -19.91
N HIS A 13 58.77 -28.17 -21.18
CA HIS A 13 57.63 -27.31 -21.56
C HIS A 13 56.32 -28.04 -21.94
N GLY A 14 56.37 -29.33 -22.31
CA GLY A 14 55.19 -30.06 -22.81
C GLY A 14 54.23 -30.61 -21.75
N LYS A 15 54.73 -30.97 -20.56
CA LYS A 15 53.91 -31.63 -19.51
C LYS A 15 53.11 -30.65 -18.65
N LYS A 16 53.60 -29.42 -18.45
CA LYS A 16 52.95 -28.39 -17.61
C LYS A 16 51.61 -27.90 -18.18
N ASN A 17 51.50 -27.77 -19.50
CA ASN A 17 50.29 -27.23 -20.14
C ASN A 17 49.04 -28.14 -20.03
N ASN A 18 49.21 -29.46 -20.03
CA ASN A 18 48.07 -30.39 -19.95
C ASN A 18 47.51 -30.54 -18.52
N VAL A 19 48.35 -30.40 -17.49
CA VAL A 19 47.90 -30.40 -16.08
C VAL A 19 47.15 -29.10 -15.76
N PHE A 20 47.65 -27.97 -16.27
CA PHE A 20 46.99 -26.67 -16.07
C PHE A 20 45.61 -26.61 -16.74
N LYS A 21 45.46 -27.14 -17.96
CA LYS A 21 44.16 -27.21 -18.65
C LYS A 21 43.16 -28.12 -17.94
N LYS A 22 43.58 -29.29 -17.44
CA LYS A 22 42.69 -30.19 -16.67
C LYS A 22 42.24 -29.56 -15.34
N ASN A 23 43.13 -28.88 -14.63
CA ASN A 23 42.79 -28.21 -13.37
C ASN A 23 41.91 -26.97 -13.60
N LEU A 24 42.09 -26.23 -14.70
CA LEU A 24 41.24 -25.09 -15.07
C LEU A 24 39.81 -25.52 -15.38
N VAL A 25 39.63 -26.64 -16.11
CA VAL A 25 38.30 -27.21 -16.41
C VAL A 25 37.61 -27.68 -15.13
N LEU A 26 38.35 -28.32 -14.21
CA LEU A 26 37.81 -28.77 -12.92
C LEU A 26 37.38 -27.60 -12.02
N ILE A 27 38.21 -26.55 -11.94
CA ILE A 27 37.91 -25.34 -11.15
C ILE A 27 36.71 -24.59 -11.73
N THR A 28 36.59 -24.47 -13.05
CA THR A 28 35.43 -23.82 -13.70
C THR A 28 34.14 -24.61 -13.54
N SER A 29 34.19 -25.94 -13.56
CA SER A 29 33.02 -26.79 -13.27
C SER A 29 32.60 -26.74 -11.79
N ILE A 30 33.55 -26.63 -10.85
CA ILE A 30 33.23 -26.46 -9.42
C ILE A 30 32.67 -25.06 -9.17
N LEU A 31 33.23 -24.01 -9.77
CA LEU A 31 32.70 -22.64 -9.66
C LEU A 31 31.28 -22.53 -10.23
N SER A 32 31.03 -23.17 -11.38
CA SER A 32 29.70 -23.20 -11.99
C SER A 32 28.71 -24.01 -11.14
N GLY A 33 29.14 -25.13 -10.57
CA GLY A 33 28.31 -25.92 -9.65
C GLY A 33 27.97 -25.19 -8.34
N VAL A 34 28.92 -24.41 -7.80
CA VAL A 34 28.70 -23.57 -6.61
C VAL A 34 27.79 -22.38 -6.93
N LEU A 35 27.93 -21.76 -8.10
CA LEU A 35 27.04 -20.68 -8.55
C LEU A 35 25.60 -21.16 -8.78
N ILE A 36 25.43 -22.35 -9.37
CA ILE A 36 24.11 -22.96 -9.58
C ILE A 36 23.50 -23.38 -8.24
N LEU A 37 24.27 -23.97 -7.32
CA LEU A 37 23.76 -24.27 -5.97
C LEU A 37 23.42 -22.99 -5.18
N SER A 38 24.21 -21.91 -5.25
CA SER A 38 23.85 -20.67 -4.55
C SER A 38 22.60 -20.00 -5.13
N SER A 39 22.36 -20.11 -6.44
CA SER A 39 21.13 -19.60 -7.07
C SER A 39 19.88 -20.41 -6.72
N LEU A 40 20.04 -21.68 -6.32
CA LEU A 40 18.92 -22.55 -5.92
C LEU A 40 18.54 -22.42 -4.45
N PHE A 41 19.35 -21.72 -3.64
CA PHE A 41 19.15 -21.65 -2.19
C PHE A 41 18.46 -20.37 -1.70
N PHE A 42 18.17 -19.40 -2.57
CA PHE A 42 17.41 -18.19 -2.20
C PHE A 42 16.55 -17.72 -3.38
N THR A 43 15.45 -18.41 -3.65
CA THR A 43 14.27 -17.79 -4.26
C THR A 43 13.37 -17.34 -3.10
N SER A 44 13.64 -16.16 -2.54
CA SER A 44 12.67 -15.54 -1.64
C SER A 44 11.51 -15.03 -2.49
N VAL A 45 10.28 -15.30 -2.06
CA VAL A 45 9.09 -14.75 -2.71
C VAL A 45 9.07 -13.24 -2.44
N VAL A 46 8.94 -12.44 -3.49
CA VAL A 46 8.95 -10.98 -3.37
C VAL A 46 7.66 -10.52 -2.68
N GLY A 47 7.79 -9.70 -1.64
CA GLY A 47 6.67 -9.14 -0.90
C GLY A 47 6.43 -9.78 0.47
N GLU A 48 7.11 -10.87 0.82
CA GLU A 48 7.01 -11.47 2.16
C GLU A 48 7.42 -10.47 3.27
N GLU A 49 8.36 -9.57 2.97
CA GLU A 49 8.79 -8.48 3.85
C GLU A 49 7.74 -7.38 4.08
N HIS A 50 6.70 -7.34 3.24
CA HIS A 50 5.62 -6.36 3.32
C HIS A 50 4.41 -6.86 4.12
N GLN A 51 4.42 -8.14 4.53
CA GLN A 51 3.38 -8.69 5.40
C GLN A 51 3.30 -7.94 6.72
N VAL A 52 2.07 -7.72 7.18
CA VAL A 52 1.79 -7.05 8.43
C VAL A 52 1.09 -8.04 9.35
N GLU A 53 1.74 -8.35 10.47
CA GLU A 53 1.14 -9.22 11.49
C GLU A 53 0.05 -8.46 12.27
N LEU A 54 -1.21 -8.77 11.95
CA LEU A 54 -2.39 -8.14 12.55
C LEU A 54 -2.93 -8.97 13.72
N ASN A 55 -2.15 -9.09 14.79
CA ASN A 55 -2.50 -9.91 15.96
C ASN A 55 -3.78 -9.51 16.71
N SER A 56 -4.45 -8.42 16.32
CA SER A 56 -5.68 -7.95 16.96
C SER A 56 -6.45 -6.87 16.19
N LEU A 57 -6.40 -6.81 14.84
CA LEU A 57 -7.20 -5.79 14.15
C LEU A 57 -8.68 -6.14 14.11
N THR A 58 -9.44 -5.05 14.10
CA THR A 58 -10.70 -4.82 14.81
C THR A 58 -11.68 -4.21 13.84
N ASN A 59 -12.96 -4.46 14.07
CA ASN A 59 -14.05 -3.92 13.27
C ASN A 59 -13.89 -2.42 13.06
N THR A 60 -14.13 -1.94 11.84
CA THR A 60 -14.25 -0.52 11.52
C THR A 60 -15.72 -0.14 11.43
N GLY A 61 -16.01 1.12 11.71
CA GLY A 61 -17.36 1.66 11.64
C GLY A 61 -17.46 2.68 10.51
N TYR A 62 -18.42 2.51 9.61
CA TYR A 62 -18.68 3.49 8.56
C TYR A 62 -20.14 3.92 8.55
N PHE A 63 -20.38 5.23 8.46
CA PHE A 63 -21.72 5.77 8.39
C PHE A 63 -21.81 7.07 7.56
N ILE A 64 -22.87 7.19 6.77
CA ILE A 64 -23.17 8.33 5.90
C ILE A 64 -24.40 9.09 6.39
N GLN A 65 -24.21 10.38 6.72
CA GLN A 65 -25.30 11.27 7.11
C GLN A 65 -25.64 12.27 6.00
N ASN A 66 -26.92 12.42 5.67
CA ASN A 66 -27.36 13.54 4.82
C ASN A 66 -27.47 14.85 5.62
N LEU A 67 -27.65 15.98 4.93
CA LEU A 67 -27.85 17.29 5.56
C LEU A 67 -29.07 17.38 6.49
N LYS A 68 -30.05 16.47 6.36
CA LYS A 68 -31.25 16.41 7.20
C LYS A 68 -31.03 15.56 8.46
N GLY A 69 -29.90 14.86 8.55
CA GLY A 69 -29.53 14.03 9.69
C GLY A 69 -29.85 12.54 9.53
N ASP A 70 -30.47 12.13 8.42
CA ASP A 70 -30.86 10.74 8.14
C ASP A 70 -29.65 9.90 7.68
N THR A 71 -29.73 8.60 7.98
CA THR A 71 -28.80 7.58 7.51
C THR A 71 -29.19 7.10 6.11
N ILE A 72 -28.29 7.14 5.13
CA ILE A 72 -28.57 6.69 3.75
C ILE A 72 -27.49 5.73 3.24
N ASP A 73 -27.90 4.80 2.38
CA ASP A 73 -27.01 3.92 1.61
C ASP A 73 -26.99 4.43 0.17
N THR A 74 -25.87 5.06 -0.24
CA THR A 74 -25.75 5.66 -1.57
C THR A 74 -24.29 5.77 -1.99
N HIS A 75 -24.06 5.76 -3.31
CA HIS A 75 -22.77 6.06 -3.91
C HIS A 75 -22.47 7.55 -3.74
N LEU A 76 -21.26 7.88 -3.28
CA LEU A 76 -20.87 9.24 -2.94
C LEU A 76 -19.43 9.48 -3.34
N SER A 77 -19.21 10.57 -4.07
CA SER A 77 -17.89 11.03 -4.45
C SER A 77 -17.73 12.51 -4.09
N TRP A 78 -16.49 12.97 -4.07
CA TRP A 78 -16.23 14.40 -4.02
C TRP A 78 -16.54 15.04 -5.39
N ARG A 79 -17.25 16.19 -5.39
CA ARG A 79 -17.55 16.95 -6.61
C ARG A 79 -16.62 18.16 -6.71
N LEU A 80 -15.35 17.86 -6.95
CA LEU A 80 -14.29 18.86 -7.11
C LEU A 80 -14.20 19.33 -8.56
N VAL A 81 -13.73 20.56 -8.76
CA VAL A 81 -13.31 21.05 -10.07
C VAL A 81 -11.87 20.59 -10.34
N ASP A 82 -11.52 20.37 -11.60
CA ASP A 82 -10.16 20.01 -12.00
C ASP A 82 -9.14 21.04 -11.46
N GLY A 83 -8.11 20.54 -10.79
CA GLY A 83 -7.10 21.33 -10.11
C GLY A 83 -7.43 21.75 -8.68
N ASP A 84 -8.64 21.49 -8.16
CA ASP A 84 -8.97 21.76 -6.76
C ASP A 84 -8.13 20.90 -5.80
N THR A 85 -7.77 21.49 -4.67
CA THR A 85 -7.06 20.81 -3.58
C THR A 85 -8.04 20.34 -2.53
N LEU A 86 -7.98 19.05 -2.20
CA LEU A 86 -8.65 18.48 -1.04
C LEU A 86 -7.77 18.68 0.20
N TYR A 87 -8.28 19.40 1.19
CA TYR A 87 -7.57 19.67 2.42
C TYR A 87 -7.88 18.60 3.47
N VAL A 88 -6.84 18.00 4.02
CA VAL A 88 -6.95 17.06 5.15
C VAL A 88 -6.36 17.70 6.39
N ASN A 89 -7.10 17.71 7.49
CA ASN A 89 -6.67 18.33 8.72
C ASN A 89 -6.57 17.33 9.86
N ILE A 90 -5.53 17.46 10.69
CA ILE A 90 -5.35 16.66 11.89
C ILE A 90 -5.84 17.45 13.10
N LEU A 91 -6.95 17.01 13.70
CA LEU A 91 -7.46 17.60 14.92
C LEU A 91 -6.58 17.22 16.11
N ASN A 92 -6.15 18.24 16.86
CA ASN A 92 -5.24 18.07 17.99
C ASN A 92 -3.89 17.42 17.61
N GLY A 93 -3.41 17.61 16.38
CA GLY A 93 -2.16 17.00 15.91
C GLY A 93 -0.95 17.33 16.78
N GLU A 94 -0.97 18.45 17.51
CA GLU A 94 0.08 18.80 18.47
C GLU A 94 0.21 17.83 19.65
N LYS A 95 -0.86 17.09 19.98
CA LYS A 95 -0.86 16.12 21.08
C LYS A 95 -0.30 14.76 20.67
N HIS A 96 -0.23 14.50 19.36
CA HIS A 96 0.16 13.22 18.76
C HIS A 96 1.19 13.45 17.64
N SER A 97 2.19 14.28 17.94
CA SER A 97 3.18 14.73 16.96
C SER A 97 3.93 13.58 16.26
N GLU A 98 4.11 12.47 16.96
CA GLU A 98 4.71 11.24 16.47
C GLU A 98 3.87 10.51 15.42
N LYS A 99 2.53 10.70 15.44
CA LYS A 99 1.62 10.09 14.47
C LYS A 99 1.50 10.89 13.17
N ILE A 100 1.94 12.16 13.16
CA ILE A 100 1.86 13.03 11.96
C ILE A 100 2.61 12.43 10.78
N GLU A 101 3.81 11.89 10.98
CA GLU A 101 4.59 11.29 9.90
C GLU A 101 3.96 9.97 9.39
N LEU A 102 3.29 9.23 10.27
CA LEU A 102 2.51 8.06 9.86
C LEU A 102 1.32 8.48 8.99
N ILE A 103 0.58 9.51 9.39
CA ILE A 103 -0.53 10.08 8.61
C ILE A 103 -0.04 10.53 7.24
N LYS A 104 1.07 11.28 7.18
CA LYS A 104 1.67 11.68 5.90
C LYS A 104 2.03 10.48 5.04
N SER A 105 2.59 9.41 5.63
CA SER A 105 2.96 8.21 4.86
C SER A 105 1.74 7.49 4.26
N VAL A 106 0.59 7.50 4.93
CA VAL A 106 -0.65 6.87 4.44
C VAL A 106 -1.41 7.79 3.49
N LEU A 107 -1.36 9.10 3.70
CA LEU A 107 -2.11 10.06 2.90
C LEU A 107 -1.36 10.50 1.64
N LEU A 108 -0.09 10.90 1.77
CA LEU A 108 0.66 11.65 0.77
C LEU A 108 1.73 10.83 0.05
N SER A 109 1.99 9.59 0.47
CA SER A 109 2.98 8.75 -0.22
C SER A 109 2.50 8.37 -1.62
N GLY A 110 3.40 8.51 -2.59
CA GLY A 110 3.27 7.99 -3.95
C GLY A 110 4.02 6.67 -4.17
N GLU A 111 4.57 6.08 -3.11
CA GLU A 111 5.35 4.84 -3.21
C GLU A 111 4.45 3.62 -3.45
N THR A 112 4.96 2.69 -4.25
CA THR A 112 4.36 1.41 -4.53
C THR A 112 5.22 0.26 -4.01
N ILE A 113 4.60 -0.89 -3.82
CA ILE A 113 5.24 -2.16 -3.54
C ILE A 113 4.72 -3.21 -4.52
N GLU A 114 5.54 -4.22 -4.78
CA GLU A 114 5.17 -5.37 -5.61
C GLU A 114 5.04 -6.60 -4.71
N ILE A 115 3.92 -7.29 -4.81
CA ILE A 115 3.66 -8.51 -4.04
C ILE A 115 3.41 -9.65 -5.01
N ASP A 116 4.08 -10.78 -4.78
CA ASP A 116 3.86 -11.98 -5.59
C ASP A 116 2.44 -12.51 -5.39
N ASN A 117 1.76 -12.78 -6.49
CA ASN A 117 0.36 -13.24 -6.51
C ASN A 117 0.16 -14.60 -5.83
N SER A 118 1.22 -15.40 -5.67
CA SER A 118 1.17 -16.62 -4.87
C SER A 118 0.95 -16.34 -3.38
N LEU A 119 1.47 -15.22 -2.85
CA LEU A 119 1.21 -14.76 -1.47
C LEU A 119 -0.20 -14.19 -1.32
N LEU A 120 -0.79 -13.69 -2.40
CA LEU A 120 -2.12 -13.09 -2.43
C LEU A 120 -3.24 -14.09 -2.79
N HIS A 121 -2.87 -15.34 -3.11
CA HIS A 121 -3.77 -16.34 -3.67
C HIS A 121 -4.48 -15.91 -4.97
N LYS A 122 -3.87 -14.99 -5.74
CA LYS A 122 -4.40 -14.42 -7.00
C LYS A 122 -3.79 -15.03 -8.26
N GLY A 123 -2.76 -15.86 -8.12
CA GLY A 123 -2.05 -16.38 -9.29
C GLY A 123 -0.85 -17.26 -8.97
N PRO A 124 -0.15 -17.74 -10.01
CA PRO A 124 1.06 -18.54 -9.85
C PRO A 124 2.24 -17.69 -9.36
N GLU A 125 3.19 -18.34 -8.69
CA GLU A 125 4.47 -17.77 -8.27
C GLU A 125 5.21 -17.13 -9.46
N GLY A 126 5.80 -15.96 -9.21
CA GLY A 126 6.50 -15.17 -10.23
C GLY A 126 5.61 -14.22 -11.03
N THR A 127 4.32 -14.13 -10.71
CA THR A 127 3.44 -13.04 -11.18
C THR A 127 3.20 -12.05 -10.06
N MET A 128 3.18 -10.76 -10.38
CA MET A 128 3.15 -9.68 -9.37
C MET A 128 1.86 -8.88 -9.44
N SER A 129 1.47 -8.31 -8.30
CA SER A 129 0.48 -7.24 -8.20
C SER A 129 1.11 -6.01 -7.55
N THR A 130 0.82 -4.84 -8.10
CA THR A 130 1.22 -3.56 -7.55
C THR A 130 0.24 -3.13 -6.45
N TYR A 131 0.79 -2.64 -5.35
CA TYR A 131 0.02 -2.05 -4.25
C TYR A 131 0.60 -0.68 -3.88
N TYR A 132 -0.25 0.19 -3.32
CA TYR A 132 0.11 1.57 -3.00
C TYR A 132 0.17 1.77 -1.50
N LEU A 133 1.26 2.39 -1.04
CA LEU A 133 1.45 2.66 0.39
C LEU A 133 0.58 3.81 0.89
N GLY A 134 0.26 4.77 0.03
CA GLY A 134 -0.56 5.92 0.35
C GLY A 134 -1.61 6.27 -0.70
N TRP A 135 -2.63 7.00 -0.25
CA TRP A 135 -3.79 7.35 -1.06
C TRP A 135 -3.48 8.32 -2.19
N LYS A 136 -2.54 9.26 -2.01
CA LYS A 136 -2.11 10.14 -3.10
C LYS A 136 -1.63 9.34 -4.32
N GLY A 137 -0.72 8.38 -4.13
CA GLY A 137 -0.25 7.53 -5.22
C GLY A 137 -1.37 6.70 -5.85
N ALA A 138 -2.28 6.15 -5.05
CA ALA A 138 -3.40 5.38 -5.56
C ALA A 138 -4.40 6.22 -6.38
N LEU A 139 -4.69 7.44 -5.95
CA LEU A 139 -5.59 8.37 -6.64
C LEU A 139 -4.95 8.90 -7.92
N GLU A 140 -3.64 9.20 -7.89
CA GLU A 140 -2.86 9.54 -9.10
C GLU A 140 -2.93 8.39 -10.11
N ALA A 141 -2.67 7.15 -9.67
CA ALA A 141 -2.76 5.98 -10.53
C ALA A 141 -4.17 5.75 -11.08
N ALA A 142 -5.22 5.96 -10.28
CA ALA A 142 -6.61 5.89 -10.74
C ALA A 142 -6.88 6.90 -11.87
N SER A 143 -6.44 8.15 -11.68
CA SER A 143 -6.59 9.22 -12.68
C SER A 143 -5.78 8.98 -13.95
N GLU A 144 -4.63 8.30 -13.87
CA GLU A 144 -3.81 7.97 -15.03
C GLU A 144 -4.34 6.74 -15.79
N LYS A 145 -4.99 5.82 -15.09
CA LYS A 145 -5.49 4.56 -15.67
C LYS A 145 -6.69 4.80 -16.58
N GLN A 146 -7.58 5.74 -16.24
CA GLN A 146 -8.77 6.05 -17.03
C GLN A 146 -9.28 7.48 -16.76
N ASP A 147 -9.68 8.17 -17.83
CA ASP A 147 -10.47 9.41 -17.72
C ASP A 147 -11.87 9.08 -17.16
N THR A 148 -12.29 9.83 -16.15
CA THR A 148 -13.58 9.64 -15.47
C THR A 148 -14.49 10.85 -15.63
N GLU A 149 -15.81 10.65 -15.47
CA GLU A 149 -16.79 11.75 -15.52
C GLU A 149 -16.55 12.84 -14.46
N LEU A 150 -15.97 12.49 -13.31
CA LEU A 150 -15.71 13.37 -12.18
C LEU A 150 -14.23 13.43 -11.86
N PHE A 151 -13.76 14.60 -11.43
CA PHE A 151 -12.37 14.76 -11.04
C PHE A 151 -12.03 13.91 -9.81
N ILE A 152 -11.05 13.01 -9.96
CA ILE A 152 -10.45 12.25 -8.86
C ILE A 152 -9.55 13.19 -8.04
N PRO A 153 -9.68 13.24 -6.70
CA PRO A 153 -8.97 14.20 -5.85
C PRO A 153 -7.47 13.88 -5.73
N ILE A 154 -6.67 14.20 -6.75
CA ILE A 154 -5.22 13.95 -6.78
C ILE A 154 -4.39 15.02 -6.04
N ASN A 155 -4.92 16.24 -5.92
CA ASN A 155 -4.26 17.32 -5.17
C ASN A 155 -4.69 17.26 -3.71
N ILE A 156 -3.82 16.75 -2.85
CA ILE A 156 -4.10 16.60 -1.42
C ILE A 156 -3.09 17.41 -0.60
N GLU A 157 -3.58 18.22 0.33
CA GLU A 157 -2.74 18.97 1.27
C GLU A 157 -3.08 18.60 2.72
N LEU A 158 -2.07 18.27 3.50
CA LEU A 158 -2.20 18.04 4.93
C LEU A 158 -1.96 19.35 5.69
N ILE A 159 -3.00 19.85 6.35
CA ILE A 159 -2.94 21.00 7.24
C ILE A 159 -3.00 20.56 8.71
N ASN A 160 -2.49 21.39 9.60
CA ASN A 160 -2.57 21.17 11.04
C ASN A 160 -3.19 22.41 11.68
N SER A 161 -4.45 22.30 12.07
CA SER A 161 -5.19 23.36 12.74
C SER A 161 -5.91 22.81 13.97
N LYS A 162 -6.11 23.68 14.97
CA LYS A 162 -6.88 23.34 16.18
C LYS A 162 -8.39 23.32 15.94
N ASN A 163 -8.83 23.74 14.76
CA ASN A 163 -10.24 23.88 14.39
C ASN A 163 -10.63 22.76 13.42
N GLY A 164 -11.94 22.56 13.18
CA GLY A 164 -12.47 21.61 12.19
C GLY A 164 -12.29 22.04 10.73
N GLU A 165 -11.23 22.78 10.40
CA GLU A 165 -10.88 23.23 9.05
C GLU A 165 -10.48 22.02 8.17
N GLY A 166 -10.54 22.14 6.84
CA GLY A 166 -10.20 21.07 5.87
C GLY A 166 -11.37 20.15 5.51
N ASP A 167 -11.44 19.63 4.29
CA ASP A 167 -12.54 18.82 3.77
C ASP A 167 -12.66 17.46 4.48
N ILE A 168 -11.51 16.84 4.78
CA ILE A 168 -11.40 15.66 5.64
C ILE A 168 -10.75 16.07 6.95
N THR A 169 -11.30 15.62 8.07
CA THR A 169 -10.69 15.81 9.40
C THR A 169 -10.33 14.46 10.01
N ILE A 170 -9.15 14.35 10.60
CA ILE A 170 -8.66 13.15 11.30
C ILE A 170 -8.51 13.52 12.77
N GLU A 171 -9.28 12.87 13.64
CA GLU A 171 -9.17 12.96 15.08
C GLU A 171 -8.50 11.72 15.65
N LEU A 172 -7.52 11.96 16.52
CA LEU A 172 -6.84 10.90 17.26
C LEU A 172 -7.36 10.88 18.69
N SER A 173 -7.80 9.70 19.13
CA SER A 173 -8.43 9.51 20.43
C SER A 173 -7.80 8.32 21.15
N ASN A 174 -7.66 8.46 22.47
CA ASN A 174 -7.29 7.38 23.38
C ASN A 174 -8.50 6.77 24.10
N PHE A 175 -9.71 7.22 23.78
CA PHE A 175 -10.92 6.59 24.26
C PHE A 175 -11.20 5.33 23.46
N ARG A 176 -11.80 4.35 24.12
CA ARG A 176 -12.37 3.18 23.47
C ARG A 176 -13.76 3.49 22.95
N ASN A 177 -14.07 3.05 21.74
CA ASN A 177 -15.41 3.16 21.19
C ASN A 177 -16.37 2.19 21.91
N GLY A 178 -17.59 2.63 22.20
CA GLY A 178 -18.60 1.83 22.91
C GLY A 178 -19.03 0.55 22.17
N ASP A 179 -18.95 0.57 20.84
CA ASP A 179 -19.29 -0.54 19.96
C ASP A 179 -18.05 -1.39 19.57
N GLY A 180 -16.86 -1.00 20.07
CA GLY A 180 -15.62 -1.74 19.87
C GLY A 180 -14.87 -1.43 18.58
N TYR A 181 -15.25 -0.38 17.86
CA TYR A 181 -14.53 0.06 16.66
C TYR A 181 -13.14 0.64 16.96
N SER A 182 -12.15 0.34 16.11
CA SER A 182 -10.82 0.95 16.20
C SER A 182 -10.61 2.12 15.25
N GLY A 183 -11.39 2.19 14.19
CA GLY A 183 -11.52 3.34 13.30
C GLY A 183 -12.99 3.62 13.05
N TRP A 184 -13.30 4.89 12.78
CA TRP A 184 -14.63 5.28 12.38
C TRP A 184 -14.59 6.45 11.41
N THR A 185 -15.35 6.36 10.32
CA THR A 185 -15.52 7.44 9.36
C THR A 185 -16.98 7.84 9.25
N LYS A 186 -17.19 9.15 9.34
CA LYS A 186 -18.48 9.79 9.09
C LYS A 186 -18.38 10.83 8.00
N SER A 187 -19.22 10.66 6.99
CA SER A 187 -19.36 11.61 5.90
C SER A 187 -20.66 12.41 6.01
N ILE A 188 -20.58 13.72 5.84
CA ILE A 188 -21.72 14.62 5.64
C ILE A 188 -21.89 14.80 4.15
N THR A 189 -23.12 14.62 3.67
CA THR A 189 -23.40 14.49 2.24
C THR A 189 -24.62 15.29 1.82
N ASP A 190 -24.64 15.66 0.55
CA ASP A 190 -25.83 16.15 -0.14
C ASP A 190 -26.37 15.01 -1.02
N ASP A 191 -27.50 14.46 -0.58
CA ASP A 191 -28.20 13.33 -1.19
C ASP A 191 -28.89 13.71 -2.51
N THR A 192 -29.11 15.00 -2.76
CA THR A 192 -29.69 15.45 -4.04
C THR A 192 -28.66 15.49 -5.17
N GLN A 193 -27.37 15.61 -4.81
CA GLN A 193 -26.26 15.67 -5.76
C GLN A 193 -25.32 14.46 -5.66
N ASN A 194 -25.61 13.50 -4.79
CA ASN A 194 -24.77 12.34 -4.48
C ASN A 194 -23.29 12.76 -4.28
N GLN A 195 -23.08 13.70 -3.36
CA GLN A 195 -21.76 14.27 -3.10
C GLN A 195 -21.38 14.28 -1.63
N ILE A 196 -20.09 14.09 -1.38
CA ILE A 196 -19.47 14.31 -0.07
C ILE A 196 -19.21 15.81 0.10
N LEU A 197 -19.62 16.35 1.25
CA LEU A 197 -19.37 17.73 1.64
C LEU A 197 -18.29 17.84 2.71
N LYS A 198 -18.17 16.82 3.55
CA LYS A 198 -17.20 16.74 4.64
C LYS A 198 -17.01 15.28 5.04
N SER A 199 -15.79 14.90 5.42
CA SER A 199 -15.55 13.63 6.11
C SER A 199 -14.82 13.85 7.42
N HIS A 200 -15.14 13.02 8.40
CA HIS A 200 -14.56 13.03 9.72
C HIS A 200 -14.18 11.61 10.13
N ILE A 201 -12.89 11.41 10.34
CA ILE A 201 -12.27 10.15 10.74
C ILE A 201 -11.89 10.25 12.21
N VAL A 202 -12.19 9.22 12.99
CA VAL A 202 -11.69 9.05 14.35
C VAL A 202 -10.91 7.75 14.43
N ILE A 203 -9.67 7.81 14.90
CA ILE A 203 -8.87 6.63 15.25
C ILE A 203 -8.88 6.49 16.77
N PHE A 204 -9.37 5.35 17.27
CA PHE A 204 -9.51 5.08 18.69
C PHE A 204 -8.29 4.35 19.26
N GLU A 205 -8.12 4.45 20.58
CA GLU A 205 -7.03 3.82 21.34
C GLU A 205 -5.64 4.04 20.74
N THR A 206 -5.41 5.24 20.18
CA THR A 206 -4.24 5.56 19.33
C THR A 206 -2.89 5.24 19.97
N ASP A 207 -2.74 5.49 21.28
CA ASP A 207 -1.50 5.20 22.01
C ASP A 207 -1.23 3.70 22.22
N ASN A 208 -2.26 2.86 22.09
CA ASN A 208 -2.16 1.40 22.21
C ASN A 208 -1.93 0.71 20.87
N LEU A 209 -2.00 1.45 19.75
CA LEU A 209 -1.80 0.90 18.42
C LEU A 209 -0.31 0.90 18.05
N SER A 210 0.16 -0.21 17.50
CA SER A 210 1.43 -0.22 16.76
C SER A 210 1.35 0.71 15.55
N ASP A 211 2.50 1.11 15.02
CA ASP A 211 2.53 1.97 13.82
C ASP A 211 1.89 1.27 12.61
N SER A 212 2.03 -0.04 12.48
CA SER A 212 1.41 -0.80 11.39
C SER A 212 -0.11 -0.89 11.55
N GLN A 213 -0.60 -1.12 12.77
CA GLN A 213 -2.03 -1.12 13.07
C GLN A 213 -2.65 0.26 12.79
N PHE A 214 -2.01 1.32 13.29
CA PHE A 214 -2.44 2.70 13.05
C PHE A 214 -2.53 3.01 11.56
N LYS A 215 -1.48 2.70 10.78
CA LYS A 215 -1.47 2.94 9.34
C LYS A 215 -2.55 2.15 8.61
N THR A 216 -2.78 0.90 9.02
CA THR A 216 -3.79 0.02 8.43
C THR A 216 -5.19 0.57 8.62
N ILE A 217 -5.56 0.89 9.86
CA ILE A 217 -6.87 1.48 10.18
C ILE A 217 -7.03 2.79 9.42
N LEU A 218 -6.04 3.69 9.49
CA LEU A 218 -6.14 4.98 8.80
C LEU A 218 -6.29 4.83 7.29
N ARG A 219 -5.59 3.88 6.66
CA ARG A 219 -5.70 3.65 5.21
C ARG A 219 -7.11 3.19 4.83
N HIS A 220 -7.72 2.31 5.63
CA HIS A 220 -9.11 1.90 5.46
C HIS A 220 -10.09 3.07 5.63
N GLU A 221 -9.99 3.82 6.73
CA GLU A 221 -10.87 4.96 7.01
C GLU A 221 -10.75 6.07 5.95
N LEU A 222 -9.56 6.28 5.39
CA LEU A 222 -9.39 7.19 4.27
C LEU A 222 -10.11 6.70 3.01
N GLY A 223 -10.19 5.40 2.75
CA GLY A 223 -11.00 4.87 1.65
C GLY A 223 -12.48 5.26 1.78
N HIS A 224 -13.02 5.17 2.99
CA HIS A 224 -14.35 5.69 3.31
C HIS A 224 -14.48 7.19 3.11
N ALA A 225 -13.46 7.96 3.49
CA ALA A 225 -13.45 9.41 3.31
C ALA A 225 -13.32 9.83 1.83
N PHE A 226 -12.74 8.98 0.97
CA PHE A 226 -12.73 9.19 -0.49
C PHE A 226 -13.99 8.69 -1.21
N GLY A 227 -14.88 8.01 -0.48
CA GLY A 227 -16.22 7.64 -0.92
C GLY A 227 -16.47 6.15 -1.13
N LEU A 228 -15.47 5.30 -0.86
CA LEU A 228 -15.65 3.85 -0.93
C LEU A 228 -16.48 3.34 0.24
N ALA A 229 -17.37 2.39 -0.02
CA ALA A 229 -17.99 1.56 1.01
C ALA A 229 -17.11 0.34 1.29
N HIS A 230 -17.59 -0.55 2.15
CA HIS A 230 -16.87 -1.77 2.44
C HIS A 230 -16.74 -2.67 1.20
N SER A 231 -15.67 -3.47 1.18
CA SER A 231 -15.51 -4.61 0.29
C SER A 231 -16.26 -5.83 0.83
N THR A 232 -16.70 -6.71 -0.07
CA THR A 232 -17.19 -8.05 0.30
C THR A 232 -16.06 -9.09 0.39
N ALA A 233 -14.86 -8.75 -0.09
CA ALA A 233 -13.72 -9.66 -0.19
C ALA A 233 -12.83 -9.52 1.06
N PRO A 234 -12.67 -10.58 1.88
CA PRO A 234 -11.95 -10.52 3.15
C PRO A 234 -10.45 -10.18 3.02
N GLU A 235 -9.86 -10.44 1.87
CA GLU A 235 -8.47 -10.12 1.55
C GLU A 235 -8.25 -8.65 1.15
N ASP A 236 -9.31 -7.88 0.92
CA ASP A 236 -9.22 -6.47 0.54
C ASP A 236 -9.13 -5.54 1.76
N LEU A 237 -8.38 -4.45 1.61
CA LEU A 237 -8.22 -3.45 2.65
C LEU A 237 -9.56 -2.89 3.13
N MET A 238 -10.55 -2.73 2.25
CA MET A 238 -11.86 -2.14 2.56
C MET A 238 -12.84 -3.14 3.19
N TYR A 239 -12.44 -4.37 3.50
CA TYR A 239 -13.31 -5.31 4.22
C TYR A 239 -13.62 -4.80 5.65
N PRO A 240 -14.85 -4.96 6.20
CA PRO A 240 -15.25 -4.35 7.48
C PRO A 240 -14.42 -4.78 8.70
N SER A 241 -13.78 -5.94 8.62
CA SER A 241 -12.87 -6.46 9.65
C SER A 241 -11.53 -6.72 8.97
N ILE A 242 -10.56 -5.83 9.12
CA ILE A 242 -9.32 -5.93 8.33
C ILE A 242 -8.52 -7.18 8.74
N GLU A 243 -8.55 -8.20 7.88
CA GLU A 243 -7.96 -9.53 8.11
C GLU A 243 -6.78 -9.82 7.17
N THR A 244 -6.50 -8.93 6.21
CA THR A 244 -5.45 -9.13 5.20
C THR A 244 -4.04 -8.91 5.74
N ASP A 245 -3.12 -9.80 5.38
CA ASP A 245 -1.68 -9.65 5.70
C ASP A 245 -1.02 -8.53 4.89
N PHE A 246 -1.70 -8.03 3.84
CA PHE A 246 -1.22 -6.96 2.96
C PHE A 246 -2.18 -5.78 2.95
N PRO A 247 -2.27 -5.01 4.05
CA PRO A 247 -3.26 -3.93 4.21
C PRO A 247 -2.89 -2.65 3.45
N TYR A 248 -2.64 -2.76 2.15
CA TYR A 248 -2.27 -1.68 1.24
C TYR A 248 -3.36 -1.49 0.18
N ILE A 249 -3.34 -0.36 -0.52
CA ILE A 249 -4.37 -0.09 -1.55
C ILE A 249 -4.04 -0.93 -2.78
N SER A 250 -4.99 -1.76 -3.22
CA SER A 250 -4.81 -2.68 -4.34
C SER A 250 -5.33 -2.10 -5.65
N ASP A 251 -4.97 -2.72 -6.78
CA ASP A 251 -5.56 -2.39 -8.08
C ASP A 251 -7.10 -2.54 -8.10
N CYS A 252 -7.66 -3.48 -7.33
CA CYS A 252 -9.12 -3.60 -7.19
C CYS A 252 -9.72 -2.35 -6.52
N THR A 253 -9.09 -1.86 -5.46
CA THR A 253 -9.51 -0.63 -4.79
C THR A 253 -9.41 0.58 -5.73
N ILE A 254 -8.39 0.63 -6.59
CA ILE A 254 -8.25 1.65 -7.65
C ILE A 254 -9.40 1.54 -8.65
N ASP A 255 -9.75 0.34 -9.11
CA ASP A 255 -10.87 0.14 -10.04
C ASP A 255 -12.20 0.57 -9.42
N ALA A 256 -12.40 0.37 -8.11
CA ALA A 256 -13.56 0.86 -7.39
C ALA A 256 -13.61 2.40 -7.33
N ILE A 257 -12.46 3.07 -7.12
CA ILE A 257 -12.37 4.53 -7.22
C ILE A 257 -12.73 4.98 -8.64
N ILE A 258 -12.13 4.39 -9.67
CA ILE A 258 -12.43 4.76 -11.05
C ILE A 258 -13.93 4.61 -11.32
N HIS A 259 -14.51 3.47 -10.95
CA HIS A 259 -15.95 3.23 -11.14
C HIS A 259 -16.80 4.30 -10.43
N LEU A 260 -16.47 4.63 -9.19
CA LEU A 260 -17.19 5.63 -8.41
C LEU A 260 -17.13 7.03 -9.05
N TYR A 261 -15.97 7.43 -9.55
CA TYR A 261 -15.77 8.75 -10.17
C TYR A 261 -16.21 8.79 -11.65
N ASP A 262 -16.39 7.64 -12.29
CA ASP A 262 -16.96 7.50 -13.64
C ASP A 262 -18.50 7.45 -13.67
N GLY A 263 -19.15 7.95 -12.60
CA GLY A 263 -20.62 7.98 -12.51
C GLY A 263 -21.24 6.66 -12.04
N GLY A 264 -20.44 5.74 -11.50
CA GLY A 264 -20.90 4.49 -10.91
C GLY A 264 -21.93 4.70 -9.80
N THR A 265 -22.94 3.84 -9.77
CA THR A 265 -24.04 3.94 -8.79
C THR A 265 -23.80 3.10 -7.53
N SER A 266 -22.62 2.50 -7.40
CA SER A 266 -22.19 1.75 -6.22
C SER A 266 -20.85 2.28 -5.73
N SER A 267 -20.71 2.40 -4.42
CA SER A 267 -19.44 2.65 -3.73
C SER A 267 -18.82 1.36 -3.17
N GLU A 268 -19.50 0.21 -3.28
CA GLU A 268 -19.01 -1.09 -2.83
C GLU A 268 -17.79 -1.53 -3.65
N VAL A 269 -16.77 -2.03 -2.95
CA VAL A 269 -15.56 -2.56 -3.59
C VAL A 269 -15.78 -4.04 -3.92
N ILE A 270 -15.86 -4.38 -5.22
CA ILE A 270 -16.09 -5.75 -5.67
C ILE A 270 -14.81 -6.29 -6.32
N CYS A 271 -14.02 -7.02 -5.54
CA CYS A 271 -12.81 -7.69 -6.05
C CYS A 271 -13.14 -9.09 -6.56
N GLN A 272 -12.64 -9.40 -7.76
CA GLN A 272 -12.62 -10.77 -8.29
C GLN A 272 -11.23 -11.35 -8.08
N ILE A 273 -11.18 -12.60 -7.63
CA ILE A 273 -9.96 -13.42 -7.52
C ILE A 273 -9.69 -14.08 -8.87
#